data_AF-A0AAV6I634-F1
#
_entry.id   AF-A0AAV6I634-F1
#
_cell.length_a   1.000
_cell.length_b   1.000
_cell.length_c   1.000
_cell.angle_alpha   90.00
_cell.angle_beta   90.00
_cell.angle_gamma   90.00
#
_symmetry.space_group_name_H-M   'P 1'
#
loop_
_entity.id
_entity.type
_entity.pdbx_description
1 polymer ?
#
loop_
_entity_poly.entity_id
_entity_poly.type
_entity_poly.pdbx_seq_one_letter_code
_entity_poly.pdbx_strand_id
1 'polypeptide(L)'
;MYRFAQEAEFINLKQGSMSVAEYDAKFNALSAYATDMVDTEEKQGRRFRKGLEDNVRTKITTYKEKDYADLVETANKVGKDVEEMFEKRE
;
A
#
# COMPACT_ATOMS: atom_id res chain seq x y z
N MET A 1 -25.21 1.96 -8.65
CA MET A 1 -23.95 1.97 -9.43
C MET A 1 -22.73 2.52 -8.67
N TYR A 2 -22.86 3.12 -7.47
CA TYR A 2 -21.72 3.69 -6.73
C TYR A 2 -20.70 2.67 -6.18
N ARG A 3 -21.16 1.49 -5.76
CA ARG A 3 -20.28 0.47 -5.15
C ARG A 3 -19.25 -0.11 -6.12
N PHE A 4 -19.67 -0.38 -7.36
CA PHE A 4 -18.78 -0.89 -8.42
C PHE A 4 -17.67 0.10 -8.80
N ALA A 5 -17.91 1.41 -8.72
CA ALA A 5 -16.89 2.41 -9.02
C ALA A 5 -15.78 2.44 -7.95
N GLN A 6 -16.15 2.35 -6.66
CA GLN A 6 -15.17 2.33 -5.57
C GLN A 6 -14.41 1.00 -5.50
N GLU A 7 -15.08 -0.11 -5.80
CA GLU A 7 -14.41 -1.41 -5.95
C GLU A 7 -13.40 -1.39 -7.11
N ALA A 8 -13.79 -0.84 -8.26
CA ALA A 8 -12.88 -0.65 -9.40
C ALA A 8 -11.72 0.30 -9.05
N GLU A 9 -11.97 1.35 -8.27
CA GLU A 9 -10.92 2.25 -7.78
C GLU A 9 -9.97 1.49 -6.84
N PHE A 10 -10.48 0.67 -5.93
CA PHE A 10 -9.66 -0.18 -5.06
C PHE A 10 -8.79 -1.16 -5.86
N ILE A 11 -9.34 -1.79 -6.91
CA ILE A 11 -8.64 -2.74 -7.79
C ILE A 11 -7.54 -2.06 -8.61
N ASN A 12 -7.68 -0.77 -8.91
CA ASN A 12 -6.68 0.00 -9.64
C ASN A 12 -5.82 0.89 -8.72
N LEU A 13 -6.07 0.87 -7.41
CA LEU A 13 -5.33 1.68 -6.45
C LEU A 13 -3.85 1.31 -6.45
N LYS A 14 -3.02 2.31 -6.75
CA LYS A 14 -1.56 2.26 -6.68
C LYS A 14 -1.07 3.48 -5.89
N GLN A 15 0.10 3.35 -5.28
CA GLN A 15 0.77 4.42 -4.55
C GLN A 15 1.08 5.59 -5.51
N GLY A 16 1.73 5.32 -6.66
CA GLY A 16 2.07 6.37 -7.61
C GLY A 16 2.96 7.43 -6.96
N SER A 17 2.53 8.69 -7.04
CA SER A 17 3.22 9.82 -6.40
C SER A 17 2.83 10.06 -4.93
N MET A 18 1.94 9.25 -4.36
CA MET A 18 1.53 9.39 -2.96
C MET A 18 2.61 8.86 -2.03
N SER A 19 2.70 9.45 -0.83
CA SER A 19 3.43 8.82 0.26
C SER A 19 2.78 7.48 0.64
N VAL A 20 3.54 6.60 1.28
CA VAL A 20 3.01 5.30 1.75
C VAL A 20 1.87 5.51 2.76
N ALA A 21 1.93 6.58 3.56
CA ALA A 21 0.90 6.92 4.53
C ALA A 21 -0.41 7.36 3.86
N GLU A 22 -0.33 8.19 2.82
CA GLU A 22 -1.52 8.59 2.03
C GLU A 22 -2.11 7.40 1.27
N TYR A 23 -1.25 6.55 0.73
CA TYR A 23 -1.69 5.31 0.08
C TYR A 23 -2.43 4.39 1.06
N ASP A 24 -1.89 4.17 2.27
CA ASP A 24 -2.54 3.36 3.31
C ASP A 24 -3.89 3.94 3.75
N ALA A 25 -3.97 5.26 3.97
CA ALA A 25 -5.23 5.91 4.30
C ALA A 25 -6.30 5.69 3.21
N LYS A 26 -5.92 5.84 1.93
CA LYS A 26 -6.82 5.61 0.80
C LYS A 26 -7.18 4.13 0.63
N PHE A 27 -6.22 3.23 0.88
CA PHE A 27 -6.43 1.79 0.87
C PHE A 27 -7.47 1.38 1.91
N ASN A 28 -7.33 1.84 3.15
CA ASN A 28 -8.27 1.53 4.23
C ASN A 28 -9.66 2.14 4.00
N ALA A 29 -9.74 3.34 3.39
CA ALA A 29 -11.02 3.93 3.03
C ALA A 29 -11.76 3.14 1.94
N LEU A 30 -11.03 2.60 0.95
CA LEU A 30 -11.59 1.86 -0.17
C LEU A 30 -11.78 0.35 0.13
N SER A 31 -11.08 -0.20 1.12
CA SER A 31 -11.16 -1.61 1.50
C SER A 31 -12.57 -2.01 1.98
N ALA A 32 -13.30 -1.06 2.59
CA ALA A 32 -14.70 -1.22 2.97
C ALA A 32 -15.65 -1.53 1.79
N TYR A 33 -15.24 -1.21 0.56
CA TYR A 33 -15.99 -1.48 -0.66
C TYR A 33 -15.57 -2.77 -1.36
N ALA A 34 -14.43 -3.35 -0.99
CA ALA A 34 -13.85 -4.54 -1.57
C ALA A 34 -13.49 -5.57 -0.48
N THR A 35 -14.43 -5.82 0.43
CA THR A 35 -14.21 -6.69 1.60
C THR A 35 -13.73 -8.08 1.22
N ASP A 36 -14.19 -8.64 0.11
CA ASP A 36 -13.79 -9.98 -0.36
C ASP A 36 -12.31 -10.06 -0.80
N MET A 37 -11.70 -8.90 -1.11
CA MET A 37 -10.30 -8.76 -1.52
C MET A 37 -9.36 -8.53 -0.35
N VAL A 38 -9.88 -8.18 0.83
CA VAL A 38 -9.14 -7.92 2.07
C VAL A 38 -9.68 -8.75 3.24
N ASP A 39 -10.41 -9.83 2.94
CA ASP A 39 -11.09 -10.69 3.92
C ASP A 39 -10.11 -11.40 4.87
N THR A 40 -8.86 -11.57 4.44
CA THR A 40 -7.77 -12.07 5.27
C THR A 40 -6.60 -11.09 5.25
N GLU A 41 -5.85 -11.03 6.35
CA GLU A 41 -4.61 -10.23 6.43
C GLU A 41 -3.62 -10.60 5.32
N GLU A 42 -3.59 -11.87 4.90
CA GLU A 42 -2.75 -12.33 3.81
C GLU A 42 -3.19 -11.74 2.45
N LYS A 43 -4.50 -11.70 2.17
CA LYS A 43 -5.01 -11.05 0.95
C LYS A 43 -4.83 -9.53 1.02
N GLN A 44 -5.11 -8.93 2.16
CA GLN A 44 -4.91 -7.50 2.41
C GLN A 44 -3.45 -7.09 2.20
N GLY A 45 -2.51 -7.80 2.82
CA GLY A 45 -1.08 -7.55 2.67
C GLY A 45 -0.59 -7.78 1.24
N ARG A 46 -1.00 -8.86 0.58
CA ARG A 46 -0.68 -9.07 -0.85
C ARG A 46 -1.18 -7.93 -1.73
N ARG A 47 -2.41 -7.47 -1.48
CA ARG A 47 -3.02 -6.39 -2.25
C ARG A 47 -2.30 -5.06 -2.04
N PHE A 48 -1.96 -4.73 -0.79
CA PHE A 48 -1.17 -3.56 -0.43
C PHE A 48 0.20 -3.58 -1.11
N ARG A 49 0.96 -4.68 -0.97
CA ARG A 49 2.28 -4.83 -1.64
C ARG A 49 2.20 -4.62 -3.15
N LYS A 50 1.13 -5.10 -3.78
CA LYS A 50 0.95 -4.98 -5.24
C LYS A 50 0.71 -3.53 -5.69
N GLY A 51 0.11 -2.71 -4.84
CA GLY A 51 -0.15 -1.31 -5.17
C GLY A 51 0.98 -0.36 -4.78
N LEU A 52 1.93 -0.77 -3.93
CA LEU A 52 3.12 0.02 -3.63
C LEU A 52 4.01 0.23 -4.87
N GLU A 53 4.68 1.38 -4.89
CA GLU A 53 5.69 1.69 -5.91
C GLU A 53 6.86 0.71 -5.86
N ASP A 54 7.47 0.48 -7.02
CA ASP A 54 8.49 -0.57 -7.19
C ASP A 54 9.72 -0.36 -6.28
N ASN A 55 10.06 0.90 -6.00
CA ASN A 55 11.15 1.30 -5.10
C ASN A 55 10.89 0.89 -3.64
N VAL A 56 9.67 1.09 -3.13
CA VAL A 56 9.26 0.67 -1.78
C VAL A 56 9.03 -0.83 -1.76
N ARG A 57 8.31 -1.37 -2.76
CA ARG A 57 7.99 -2.80 -2.87
C ARG A 57 9.24 -3.67 -2.80
N THR A 58 10.27 -3.35 -3.58
CA THR A 58 11.51 -4.15 -3.62
C THR A 58 12.21 -4.17 -2.26
N LYS A 59 12.21 -3.04 -1.55
CA LYS A 59 12.83 -2.91 -0.23
C LYS A 59 12.03 -3.61 0.87
N ILE A 60 10.70 -3.66 0.80
CA ILE A 60 9.90 -4.40 1.77
C ILE A 60 9.87 -5.90 1.50
N THR A 61 10.06 -6.34 0.25
CA THR A 61 9.99 -7.77 -0.13
C THR A 61 11.07 -8.62 0.57
N THR A 62 12.16 -8.00 1.03
CA THR A 62 13.18 -8.66 1.85
C THR A 62 12.76 -8.90 3.29
N TYR A 63 11.73 -8.22 3.78
CA TYR A 63 11.20 -8.39 5.11
C TYR A 63 10.12 -9.48 5.10
N LYS A 64 10.17 -10.40 6.07
CA LYS A 64 9.09 -11.36 6.33
C LYS A 64 8.13 -10.72 7.32
N GLU A 65 7.20 -9.91 6.83
CA GLU A 65 6.17 -9.33 7.70
C GLU A 65 5.17 -10.42 8.10
N LYS A 66 4.85 -10.48 9.39
CA LYS A 66 3.97 -11.53 9.95
C LYS A 66 2.50 -11.19 9.74
N ASP A 67 2.17 -9.91 9.78
CA ASP A 67 0.82 -9.39 9.65
C ASP A 67 0.78 -8.10 8.81
N TYR A 68 -0.41 -7.56 8.59
CA TYR A 68 -0.61 -6.33 7.82
C TYR A 68 -0.02 -5.09 8.51
N ALA A 69 -0.02 -5.05 9.84
CA ALA A 69 0.46 -3.89 10.59
C ALA A 69 1.99 -3.75 10.47
N ASP A 70 2.72 -4.85 10.64
CA ASP A 70 4.18 -4.92 10.44
C ASP A 70 4.56 -4.46 9.03
N LEU A 71 3.74 -4.83 8.04
CA LEU A 71 3.91 -4.48 6.64
C LEU A 71 3.72 -2.99 6.37
N VAL A 72 2.65 -2.40 6.90
CA VAL A 72 2.39 -0.96 6.76
C VAL A 72 3.47 -0.16 7.48
N GLU A 73 3.91 -0.59 8.66
CA GLU A 73 4.98 0.10 9.40
C GLU A 73 6.30 0.06 8.62
N THR A 74 6.69 -1.12 8.13
CA THR A 74 7.92 -1.30 7.34
C THR A 74 7.87 -0.50 6.04
N ALA A 75 6.73 -0.54 5.34
CA ALA A 75 6.53 0.24 4.12
C ALA A 75 6.60 1.75 4.39
N ASN A 76 6.05 2.24 5.50
CA ASN A 76 6.14 3.66 5.87
C ASN A 76 7.58 4.09 6.17
N LYS A 77 8.35 3.27 6.89
CA LYS A 77 9.79 3.55 7.15
C LYS A 77 10.58 3.62 5.85
N VAL A 78 10.42 2.60 5.01
CA VAL A 78 11.07 2.52 3.69
C VAL A 78 10.64 3.67 2.79
N GLY A 79 9.35 4.04 2.79
CA GLY A 79 8.80 5.14 2.01
C GLY A 79 9.48 6.46 2.36
N LYS A 80 9.59 6.77 3.65
CA LYS A 80 10.30 7.96 4.14
C LYS A 80 11.77 7.95 3.76
N ASP A 81 12.46 6.82 3.92
CA ASP A 81 13.87 6.70 3.53
C ASP A 81 14.08 6.93 2.03
N VAL A 82 13.14 6.44 1.20
CA VAL A 82 13.18 6.62 -0.25
C VAL A 82 12.91 8.08 -0.63
N GLU A 83 11.93 8.72 -0.01
CA GLU A 83 11.60 10.13 -0.20
C GLU A 83 12.79 11.04 0.18
N GLU A 84 13.40 10.81 1.35
CA GLU A 84 14.62 11.54 1.78
C GLU A 84 15.82 11.31 0.84
N MET A 85 15.94 10.12 0.23
CA MET A 85 17.00 9.85 -0.75
C MET A 85 16.81 10.62 -2.06
N PHE A 86 15.57 10.94 -2.45
CA PHE A 86 15.29 11.76 -3.61
C PHE A 86 15.51 13.25 -3.32
N GLU A 87 15.15 13.74 -2.12
CA GLU A 87 15.37 15.14 -1.73
C GLU A 87 16.86 15.49 -1.55
N LYS A 88 17.72 14.55 -1.12
CA LYS A 88 19.16 14.81 -0.94
C LYS A 88 19.96 14.89 -2.25
N ARG A 89 19.31 14.77 -3.41
CA ARG A 89 19.96 14.85 -4.74
C ARG A 89 19.76 16.20 -5.45
N GLU A 90 19.06 17.15 -4.85
CA GLU A 90 18.95 18.55 -5.32
C GLU A 90 19.84 19.49 -4.51
#